data_AF-A0A2V7YBP7-F1
#
_entry.id   AF-A0A2V7YBP7-F1
#
_cell.length_a   1.000
_cell.length_b   1.000
_cell.length_c   1.000
_cell.angle_alpha   90.00
_cell.angle_beta   90.00
_cell.angle_gamma   90.00
#
_symmetry.space_group_name_H-M   'P 1'
#
loop_
_entity.id
_entity.type
_entity.pdbx_description
1 polymer ?
#
loop_
_entity_poly.entity_id
_entity_poly.type
_entity_poly.pdbx_seq_one_letter_code
_entity_poly.pdbx_strand_id
1 'polypeptide(L)'
;MIWGLSTATFTLVHVVISLIGISTGFIVMIGLLTGHRLSGSTAVFLASTIATSVTGFGFPFDHFEPPHYVGVISLIVLTIALIARYAFHLDGAWRWIYVISAVTALYFNVFVAIVQAFQKIPALKA
;
A
#
# COMPACT_ATOMS: atom_id res chain seq x y z
N MET A 1 15.68 4.57 17.91
CA MET A 1 14.46 5.39 17.72
C MET A 1 14.31 5.64 16.23
N ILE A 2 13.11 5.50 15.66
CA ILE A 2 12.79 5.83 14.26
C ILE A 2 11.82 7.00 14.31
N TRP A 3 12.23 8.15 13.76
CA TRP A 3 11.43 9.40 13.76
C TRP A 3 10.88 9.79 15.15
N GLY A 4 11.69 9.60 16.20
CA GLY A 4 11.30 9.91 17.58
C GLY A 4 10.45 8.85 18.27
N LEU A 5 10.09 7.74 17.61
CA LEU A 5 9.40 6.59 18.21
C LEU A 5 10.36 5.44 18.51
N SER A 6 9.97 4.57 19.45
CA SER A 6 10.66 3.28 19.63
C SER A 6 10.49 2.41 18.38
N THR A 7 11.43 1.50 18.12
CA THR A 7 11.35 0.60 16.95
C THR A 7 10.08 -0.26 16.99
N ALA A 8 9.67 -0.70 18.19
CA ALA A 8 8.44 -1.48 18.37
C ALA A 8 7.19 -0.66 18.06
N THR A 9 7.12 0.57 18.56
CA THR A 9 5.99 1.49 18.29
C THR A 9 5.90 1.83 16.81
N PHE A 10 7.03 2.13 16.17
CA PHE A 10 7.07 2.44 14.74
C PHE A 10 6.63 1.22 13.90
N THR A 11 7.09 0.02 14.25
CA THR A 11 6.65 -1.23 13.61
C THR A 11 5.14 -1.43 13.75
N LEU A 12 4.59 -1.24 14.95
CA LEU A 12 3.16 -1.38 15.19
C LEU A 12 2.35 -0.40 14.33
N VAL A 13 2.74 0.88 14.30
CA VAL A 13 2.07 1.90 13.49
C VAL A 13 2.13 1.54 12.00
N HIS A 14 3.30 1.15 11.50
CA HIS A 14 3.49 0.72 10.11
C HIS A 14 2.54 -0.43 9.75
N VAL A 15 2.49 -1.48 10.59
CA VAL A 15 1.64 -2.66 10.38
C VAL A 15 0.16 -2.29 10.42
N VAL A 16 -0.28 -1.49 11.39
CA VAL A 16 -1.70 -1.07 11.49
C VAL A 16 -2.12 -0.28 10.25
N ILE A 17 -1.29 0.66 9.77
CA ILE A 17 -1.59 1.42 8.56
C ILE A 17 -1.63 0.51 7.32
N SER A 18 -0.72 -0.47 7.23
CA SER A 18 -0.72 -1.48 6.15
C SER A 18 -2.02 -2.28 6.14
N LEU A 19 -2.47 -2.77 7.30
CA LEU A 19 -3.71 -3.51 7.42
C LEU A 19 -4.93 -2.67 7.04
N ILE A 20 -4.98 -1.41 7.45
CA ILE A 20 -6.03 -0.46 7.02
C ILE A 20 -6.04 -0.33 5.49
N GLY A 21 -4.87 -0.18 4.89
CA GLY A 21 -4.73 -0.10 3.42
C GLY A 21 -5.18 -1.38 2.72
N ILE A 22 -4.80 -2.55 3.23
CA ILE A 22 -5.22 -3.83 2.66
C ILE A 22 -6.74 -3.99 2.76
N SER A 23 -7.33 -3.78 3.94
CA SER A 23 -8.78 -3.92 4.15
C SER A 23 -9.58 -2.95 3.29
N THR A 24 -9.19 -1.68 3.24
CA THR A 24 -9.88 -0.68 2.41
C THR A 24 -9.64 -0.92 0.93
N GLY A 25 -8.47 -1.44 0.54
CA GLY A 25 -8.18 -1.86 -0.82
C GLY A 25 -9.13 -2.95 -1.32
N PHE A 26 -9.40 -3.98 -0.51
CA PHE A 26 -10.39 -5.00 -0.85
C PHE A 26 -11.80 -4.41 -1.03
N ILE A 27 -12.22 -3.50 -0.14
CA ILE A 27 -13.51 -2.79 -0.27
C ILE A 27 -13.57 -2.00 -1.59
N VAL A 28 -12.49 -1.29 -1.94
CA VAL A 28 -12.40 -0.54 -3.20
C VAL A 28 -12.47 -1.47 -4.40
N MET A 29 -11.79 -2.62 -4.37
CA MET A 29 -11.86 -3.61 -5.45
C MET A 29 -13.28 -4.14 -5.65
N ILE A 30 -13.99 -4.47 -4.57
CA ILE A 30 -15.40 -4.87 -4.64
C ILE A 30 -16.27 -3.75 -5.22
N GLY A 31 -16.04 -2.50 -4.80
CA GLY A 31 -16.71 -1.33 -5.37
C GLY A 31 -16.48 -1.22 -6.89
N LEU A 32 -15.24 -1.38 -7.34
CA LEU A 32 -14.89 -1.33 -8.76
C LEU A 32 -15.54 -2.46 -9.57
N LEU A 33 -15.60 -3.67 -9.03
CA LEU A 33 -16.25 -4.83 -9.67
C LEU A 33 -17.78 -4.68 -9.73
N THR A 34 -18.38 -4.03 -8.74
CA THR A 34 -19.84 -3.81 -8.66
C THR A 34 -20.28 -2.49 -9.30
N GLY A 35 -19.37 -1.72 -9.91
CA GLY A 35 -19.66 -0.42 -10.52
C GLY A 35 -19.93 0.73 -9.54
N HIS A 36 -19.71 0.53 -8.24
CA HIS A 36 -19.93 1.54 -7.21
C HIS A 36 -18.67 2.35 -6.93
N ARG A 37 -18.79 3.68 -7.02
CA ARG A 37 -17.70 4.61 -6.68
C ARG A 37 -17.66 4.86 -5.17
N LEU A 38 -16.87 4.07 -4.44
CA LEU A 38 -16.66 4.24 -2.99
C LEU A 38 -15.59 5.31 -2.72
N SER A 39 -15.98 6.58 -2.81
CA SER A 39 -15.07 7.73 -2.74
C SER A 39 -14.27 7.79 -1.42
N GLY A 40 -14.94 7.57 -0.28
CA GLY A 40 -14.33 7.55 1.05
C GLY A 40 -13.34 6.40 1.21
N SER A 41 -13.74 5.15 0.97
CA SER A 41 -12.86 3.98 1.07
C SER A 41 -11.65 4.08 0.15
N THR A 42 -11.81 4.68 -1.03
CA THR A 42 -10.67 4.91 -1.92
C THR A 42 -9.67 5.90 -1.34
N ALA A 43 -10.13 7.00 -0.77
CA ALA A 43 -9.24 7.99 -0.18
C ALA A 43 -8.43 7.36 0.96
N VAL A 44 -9.09 6.56 1.81
CA VAL A 44 -8.41 5.83 2.89
C VAL A 44 -7.43 4.81 2.32
N PHE A 45 -7.81 4.02 1.32
CA PHE A 45 -6.93 3.06 0.65
C PHE A 45 -5.66 3.70 0.11
N LEU A 46 -5.80 4.78 -0.68
CA LEU A 46 -4.66 5.46 -1.28
C LEU A 46 -3.77 6.09 -0.21
N ALA A 47 -4.36 6.82 0.74
CA ALA A 47 -3.61 7.49 1.80
C ALA A 47 -2.84 6.49 2.69
N SER A 48 -3.51 5.43 3.14
CA SER A 48 -2.87 4.40 3.97
C SER A 48 -1.81 3.62 3.19
N THR A 49 -2.04 3.24 1.93
CA THR A 49 -1.02 2.51 1.15
C THR A 49 0.21 3.38 0.83
N ILE A 50 0.02 4.68 0.57
CA ILE A 50 1.12 5.65 0.45
C ILE A 50 1.86 5.74 1.79
N ALA A 51 1.14 5.94 2.89
CA ALA A 51 1.75 6.05 4.21
C ALA A 51 2.52 4.77 4.62
N THR A 52 1.99 3.57 4.33
CA THR A 52 2.69 2.30 4.50
C THR A 52 3.96 2.25 3.66
N SER A 53 3.88 2.61 2.38
CA SER A 53 5.04 2.58 1.49
C SER A 53 6.14 3.53 1.98
N VAL A 54 5.77 4.76 2.38
CA VAL A 54 6.71 5.76 2.93
C VAL A 54 7.31 5.31 4.27
N THR A 55 6.50 4.81 5.20
CA THR A 55 6.99 4.33 6.50
C THR A 55 7.88 3.10 6.35
N GLY A 56 7.71 2.30 5.29
CA GLY A 56 8.62 1.20 4.96
C GLY A 56 10.07 1.65 4.75
N PHE A 57 10.28 2.85 4.20
CA PHE A 57 11.62 3.45 4.05
C PHE A 57 12.16 4.11 5.33
N GLY A 58 11.33 4.23 6.38
CA GLY A 58 11.75 4.76 7.67
C GLY A 58 12.55 3.77 8.52
N PHE A 59 12.47 2.47 8.22
CA PHE A 59 13.25 1.46 8.91
C PHE A 59 14.74 1.54 8.51
N PRO A 60 15.68 1.31 9.45
CA PRO A 60 17.10 1.24 9.12
C PRO A 60 17.37 0.01 8.25
N PHE A 61 18.14 0.20 7.18
CA PHE A 61 18.60 -0.85 6.28
C PHE A 61 20.09 -0.64 5.96
N ASP A 62 20.85 -1.74 5.97
CA ASP A 62 22.28 -1.71 5.61
C ASP A 62 22.47 -1.83 4.09
N HIS A 63 21.54 -2.48 3.40
CA HIS A 63 21.56 -2.71 1.96
C HIS A 63 20.15 -2.56 1.37
N PHE A 64 20.07 -2.24 0.08
CA PHE A 64 18.81 -2.10 -0.62
C PHE A 64 18.20 -3.48 -0.92
N GLU A 65 17.36 -3.96 -0.01
CA GLU A 65 16.71 -5.27 -0.10
C GLU A 65 15.46 -5.26 -1.00
N PRO A 66 14.97 -6.44 -1.45
CA PRO A 66 13.74 -6.58 -2.26
C PRO A 66 12.54 -5.73 -1.82
N PRO A 67 12.20 -5.59 -0.52
CA PRO A 67 11.08 -4.77 -0.08
C PRO A 67 11.20 -3.29 -0.47
N HIS A 68 12.42 -2.75 -0.56
CA HIS A 68 12.64 -1.35 -0.94
C HIS A 68 12.34 -1.12 -2.42
N TYR A 69 12.76 -2.03 -3.30
CA TYR A 69 12.42 -1.98 -4.72
C TYR A 69 10.90 -2.03 -4.92
N VAL A 70 10.22 -2.95 -4.21
CA VAL A 70 8.76 -3.06 -4.25
C VAL A 70 8.12 -1.77 -3.73
N GLY A 71 8.65 -1.16 -2.67
CA GLY A 71 8.18 0.12 -2.15
C GLY A 71 8.29 1.26 -3.15
N VAL A 72 9.41 1.36 -3.88
CA VAL A 72 9.59 2.40 -4.91
C VAL A 72 8.59 2.22 -6.04
N ILE A 73 8.46 0.98 -6.55
CA ILE A 73 7.52 0.67 -7.62
C ILE A 73 6.07 0.95 -7.15
N SER A 74 5.73 0.57 -5.92
CA SER A 74 4.43 0.86 -5.30
C SER A 74 4.10 2.36 -5.31
N LEU A 75 5.06 3.21 -4.90
CA LEU A 75 4.86 4.66 -4.89
C LEU A 75 4.67 5.25 -6.29
N ILE A 76 5.40 4.74 -7.29
CA ILE A 76 5.22 5.16 -8.69
C ILE A 76 3.81 4.78 -9.17
N VAL A 77 3.40 3.53 -8.92
CA VAL A 77 2.05 3.04 -9.29
C VAL A 77 0.95 3.83 -8.59
N LEU A 78 1.11 4.14 -7.30
CA LEU A 78 0.17 4.98 -6.54
C LEU A 78 0.11 6.41 -7.08
N THR A 79 1.23 6.97 -7.52
CA THR A 79 1.27 8.29 -8.17
C THR A 79 0.46 8.29 -9.46
N ILE A 80 0.59 7.24 -10.28
CA ILE A 80 -0.22 7.06 -11.49
C ILE A 80 -1.71 6.94 -11.13
N ALA A 81 -2.05 6.18 -10.08
CA ALA A 81 -3.43 6.04 -9.61
C ALA A 81 -4.03 7.39 -9.16
N LEU A 82 -3.24 8.23 -8.47
CA LEU A 82 -3.65 9.57 -8.06
C LEU A 82 -3.90 10.48 -9.26
N ILE A 83 -2.99 10.49 -10.25
CA ILE A 83 -3.13 11.28 -11.47
C ILE A 83 -4.39 10.85 -12.25
N ALA A 84 -4.58 9.54 -12.44
CA ALA A 84 -5.74 8.99 -13.14
C ALA A 84 -7.07 9.41 -12.47
N ARG A 85 -7.09 9.46 -11.14
CA ARG A 85 -8.29 9.78 -10.37
C ARG A 85 -8.56 11.28 -10.25
N TYR A 86 -7.55 12.08 -9.94
CA TYR A 86 -7.72 13.50 -9.59
C TYR A 86 -7.48 14.45 -10.77
N ALA A 87 -6.53 14.16 -11.66
CA ALA A 87 -6.28 15.02 -12.81
C ALA A 87 -7.23 14.68 -13.96
N PHE A 88 -7.37 13.39 -14.25
CA PHE A 88 -8.16 12.91 -15.40
C PHE A 88 -9.57 12.40 -15.05
N HIS A 89 -9.99 12.53 -13.79
CA HIS A 89 -11.35 12.23 -13.33
C HIS A 89 -11.88 10.83 -13.71
N LEU A 90 -10.98 9.88 -13.98
CA LEU A 90 -11.30 8.53 -14.48
C LEU A 90 -11.98 8.51 -15.85
N ASP A 91 -11.74 9.52 -16.70
CA ASP A 91 -12.33 9.59 -18.04
C ASP A 91 -11.65 8.65 -19.04
N GLY A 92 -12.46 7.92 -19.81
CA GLY A 92 -12.00 7.03 -20.86
C GLY A 92 -11.00 5.96 -20.38
N ALA A 93 -9.81 5.93 -20.97
CA ALA A 93 -8.76 4.96 -20.67
C ALA A 93 -8.23 5.07 -19.22
N TRP A 94 -8.34 6.24 -18.59
CA TRP A 94 -7.85 6.47 -17.22
C TRP A 94 -8.59 5.65 -16.18
N ARG A 95 -9.83 5.22 -16.47
CA ARG A 95 -10.58 4.31 -15.60
C ARG A 95 -9.87 2.97 -15.43
N TRP A 96 -9.46 2.35 -16.53
CA TRP A 96 -8.78 1.04 -16.50
C TRP A 96 -7.35 1.17 -15.98
N ILE A 97 -6.64 2.26 -16.31
CA ILE A 97 -5.31 2.56 -15.74
C ILE A 97 -5.40 2.67 -14.20
N TYR A 98 -6.40 3.37 -13.69
CA TYR A 98 -6.65 3.46 -12.25
C TYR A 98 -6.92 2.08 -11.63
N VAL A 99 -7.76 1.26 -12.25
CA VAL A 99 -8.07 -0.10 -11.76
C VAL A 99 -6.79 -0.95 -11.68
N ILE A 100 -6.01 -1.00 -12.76
CA ILE A 100 -4.76 -1.79 -12.80
C ILE A 100 -3.80 -1.28 -11.73
N SER A 101 -3.61 0.04 -11.63
CA SER A 101 -2.70 0.63 -10.63
C SER A 101 -3.14 0.32 -9.20
N ALA A 102 -4.44 0.41 -8.91
CA ALA A 102 -4.99 0.10 -7.59
C ALA A 102 -4.85 -1.38 -7.23
N VAL A 103 -5.09 -2.29 -8.19
CA VAL A 103 -4.86 -3.74 -8.01
C VAL A 103 -3.38 -4.02 -7.72
N THR A 104 -2.48 -3.45 -8.53
CA THR A 104 -1.03 -3.64 -8.35
C THR A 104 -0.54 -3.10 -7.01
N ALA A 105 -1.01 -1.92 -6.60
CA ALA A 105 -0.65 -1.34 -5.29
C ALA A 105 -1.15 -2.19 -4.12
N LEU A 106 -2.39 -2.71 -4.21
CA LEU A 106 -2.93 -3.63 -3.22
C LEU A 106 -2.12 -4.93 -3.15
N TYR A 107 -1.77 -5.49 -4.31
CA TYR A 107 -0.94 -6.69 -4.40
C TYR A 107 0.42 -6.48 -3.72
N PHE A 108 1.11 -5.37 -3.98
CA PHE A 108 2.39 -5.09 -3.34
C PHE A 108 2.27 -4.94 -1.82
N ASN A 109 1.22 -4.26 -1.34
CA ASN A 109 0.99 -4.10 0.10
C ASN A 109 0.81 -5.49 0.78
N VAL A 110 -0.01 -6.36 0.18
CA VAL A 110 -0.21 -7.74 0.67
C VAL A 110 1.07 -8.56 0.58
N PHE A 111 1.78 -8.50 -0.54
CA PHE A 111 3.02 -9.26 -0.76
C PHE A 111 4.08 -8.92 0.29
N VAL A 112 4.33 -7.63 0.52
CA VAL A 112 5.29 -7.17 1.52
C VAL A 112 4.84 -7.59 2.93
N ALA A 113 3.56 -7.47 3.25
CA ALA A 113 3.04 -7.92 4.54
C ALA A 113 3.27 -9.42 4.78
N ILE A 114 3.05 -10.27 3.76
CA ILE A 114 3.30 -11.71 3.84
C ILE A 114 4.80 -11.97 4.07
N VAL A 115 5.68 -11.39 3.24
CA VAL A 115 7.14 -11.59 3.37
C VAL A 115 7.61 -11.17 4.76
N GLN A 116 7.16 -10.01 5.25
CA GLN A 116 7.51 -9.55 6.60
C GLN A 116 6.97 -10.49 7.69
N ALA A 117 5.77 -11.04 7.54
CA ALA A 117 5.22 -11.99 8.49
C ALA A 117 6.11 -13.24 8.62
N PHE A 118 6.52 -13.84 7.50
CA PHE A 118 7.43 -14.99 7.49
C PHE A 118 8.81 -14.65 8.09
N GLN A 119 9.32 -13.44 7.85
CA GLN A 119 10.63 -13.03 8.38
C GLN A 119 10.60 -12.72 9.88
N LYS A 120 9.49 -12.20 10.40
CA LYS A 120 9.41 -11.67 11.78
C LYS A 120 8.68 -12.59 12.75
N ILE A 121 7.80 -13.48 12.29
CA ILE A 121 7.03 -14.39 13.16
C ILE A 121 7.73 -15.76 13.17
N PRO A 122 8.34 -16.19 14.29
CA PRO A 122 9.06 -17.46 14.36
C PRO A 122 8.18 -18.67 14.02
N ALA A 123 6.90 -18.65 14.42
CA ALA A 123 5.95 -19.73 14.13
C ALA A 123 5.66 -19.95 12.64
N LEU A 124 5.99 -18.98 11.77
CA LEU A 124 5.83 -19.10 10.32
C LEU A 124 7.10 -19.60 9.62
N LYS A 125 8.22 -19.73 10.36
CA LYS A 125 9.48 -20.29 9.85
C LYS A 125 9.46 -21.80 10.09
N ALA A 126 8.92 -22.54 9.13
CA ALA A 126 8.97 -24.00 9.10
C ALA A 126 10.32 -24.48 8.54
#